data_AF-A0A927XWN1-F1
#
_entry.id   AF-A0A927XWN1-F1
#
_cell.length_a   1.000
_cell.length_b   1.000
_cell.length_c   1.000
_cell.angle_alpha   90.00
_cell.angle_beta   90.00
_cell.angle_gamma   90.00
#
_symmetry.space_group_name_H-M   'P 1'
#
loop_
_entity.id
_entity.type
_entity.pdbx_description
1 polymer ?
#
loop_
_entity_poly.entity_id
_entity_poly.type
_entity_poly.pdbx_seq_one_letter_code
_entity_poly.pdbx_strand_id
1 'polypeptide(L)'
;MKMNINDDVAKVLVKIGLEEYEIDNVFSRNKYLTTLIDDDVLDVVKYLYTNCKMDMPDIKKLILKNPFVLNESFSRINALESIYKTVGIENEKYKVLINNFDKALSINPQNLADSINVLQKQGYDNEKIADLIIENPYLVIK
;
A
#
# COMPACT_ATOMS: atom_id res chain seq x y z
N MET A 1 -26.61 15.11 1.28
CA MET A 1 -25.79 15.54 0.12
C MET A 1 -25.31 14.28 -0.57
N LYS A 2 -25.72 14.00 -1.82
CA LYS A 2 -25.22 12.84 -2.55
C LYS A 2 -23.73 13.06 -2.86
N MET A 3 -22.89 12.10 -2.54
CA MET A 3 -21.46 12.14 -2.86
C MET A 3 -21.31 12.08 -4.39
N ASN A 4 -20.46 12.95 -4.95
CA ASN A 4 -20.15 12.91 -6.37
C ASN A 4 -19.16 11.75 -6.59
N ILE A 5 -19.63 10.62 -7.13
CA ILE A 5 -18.79 9.45 -7.40
C ILE A 5 -18.19 9.59 -8.80
N ASN A 6 -16.92 9.22 -8.95
CA ASN A 6 -16.33 9.06 -10.26
C ASN A 6 -16.72 7.67 -10.79
N ASP A 7 -17.60 7.64 -11.79
CA ASP A 7 -18.17 6.41 -12.34
C ASP A 7 -17.10 5.48 -12.94
N ASP A 8 -16.02 6.02 -13.50
CA ASP A 8 -14.97 5.21 -14.13
C ASP A 8 -14.10 4.50 -13.08
N VAL A 9 -13.72 5.22 -12.02
CA VAL A 9 -13.05 4.61 -10.86
C VAL A 9 -13.97 3.58 -10.19
N ALA A 10 -15.28 3.86 -10.06
CA ALA A 10 -16.24 2.91 -9.49
C ALA A 10 -16.32 1.60 -10.32
N LYS A 11 -16.32 1.68 -11.66
CA LYS A 11 -16.26 0.50 -12.54
C LYS A 11 -15.01 -0.35 -12.31
N VAL A 12 -13.85 0.28 -12.05
CA VAL A 12 -12.62 -0.45 -11.70
C VAL A 12 -12.81 -1.20 -10.39
N LEU A 13 -13.38 -0.56 -9.37
CA LEU A 13 -13.64 -1.21 -8.07
C LEU A 13 -14.63 -2.38 -8.17
N VAL A 14 -15.67 -2.27 -9.01
CA VAL A 14 -16.57 -3.39 -9.31
C VAL A 14 -15.81 -4.57 -9.93
N LYS A 15 -14.89 -4.31 -10.88
CA LYS A 15 -14.07 -5.37 -11.50
C LYS A 15 -13.14 -6.07 -10.50
N ILE A 16 -12.72 -5.38 -9.44
CA ILE A 16 -11.93 -5.94 -8.33
C ILE A 16 -12.83 -6.74 -7.37
N GLY A 17 -14.15 -6.67 -7.53
CA GLY A 17 -15.13 -7.44 -6.77
C GLY A 17 -15.69 -6.70 -5.57
N LEU A 18 -15.61 -5.36 -5.53
CA LEU A 18 -16.30 -4.57 -4.50
C LEU A 18 -17.79 -4.43 -4.84
N GLU A 19 -18.62 -4.52 -3.80
CA GLU A 19 -20.06 -4.26 -3.86
C GLU A 19 -20.35 -2.76 -3.76
N GLU A 20 -21.55 -2.33 -4.17
CA GLU A 20 -21.92 -0.92 -4.24
C GLU A 20 -21.75 -0.19 -2.89
N TYR A 21 -22.21 -0.78 -1.79
CA TYR A 21 -22.04 -0.19 -0.45
C TYR A 21 -20.57 -0.12 0.00
N GLU A 22 -19.73 -1.04 -0.49
CA GLU A 22 -18.29 -1.03 -0.21
C GLU A 22 -17.61 0.09 -0.97
N ILE A 23 -18.00 0.31 -2.23
CA ILE A 23 -17.54 1.41 -3.07
C ILE A 23 -17.91 2.75 -2.42
N ASP A 24 -19.16 2.91 -2.00
CA ASP A 24 -19.60 4.11 -1.27
C ASP A 24 -18.74 4.36 -0.02
N ASN A 25 -18.45 3.31 0.75
CA ASN A 25 -17.58 3.41 1.92
C ASN A 25 -16.14 3.83 1.53
N VAL A 26 -15.57 3.26 0.47
CA VAL A 26 -14.23 3.61 -0.04
C VAL A 26 -14.17 5.09 -0.43
N PHE A 27 -15.11 5.59 -1.24
CA PHE A 27 -15.16 6.99 -1.65
C PHE A 27 -15.43 7.95 -0.47
N SER A 28 -16.23 7.53 0.52
CA SER A 28 -16.50 8.37 1.70
C SER A 28 -15.25 8.62 2.55
N ARG A 29 -14.35 7.62 2.59
CA ARG A 29 -13.09 7.65 3.35
C ARG A 29 -11.94 8.26 2.56
N ASN A 30 -11.95 8.15 1.23
CA ASN A 30 -10.97 8.76 0.34
C ASN A 30 -11.68 9.56 -0.76
N LYS A 31 -12.02 10.81 -0.43
CA LYS A 31 -12.72 11.73 -1.35
C LYS A 31 -11.89 12.10 -2.58
N TYR A 32 -10.56 11.92 -2.56
CA TYR A 32 -9.71 12.22 -3.72
C TYR A 32 -9.97 11.29 -4.91
N LEU A 33 -10.53 10.09 -4.66
CA LEU A 33 -10.96 9.17 -5.72
C LEU A 33 -11.96 9.81 -6.69
N THR A 34 -12.71 10.82 -6.24
CA THR A 34 -13.65 11.57 -7.09
C THR A 34 -12.97 12.37 -8.20
N THR A 35 -11.66 12.62 -8.07
CA THR A 35 -10.84 13.39 -9.02
C THR A 35 -9.76 12.59 -9.73
N LEU A 36 -9.56 11.32 -9.35
CA LEU A 36 -8.55 10.47 -9.98
C LEU A 36 -8.98 9.96 -11.35
N ILE A 37 -7.99 9.68 -12.18
CA ILE A 37 -8.16 8.99 -13.46
C ILE A 37 -8.21 7.48 -13.16
N ASP A 38 -9.10 6.76 -13.83
CA ASP A 38 -9.28 5.31 -13.64
C ASP A 38 -8.04 4.50 -14.02
N ASP A 39 -7.27 4.95 -15.02
CA ASP A 39 -5.97 4.35 -15.39
C ASP A 39 -4.96 4.37 -14.23
N ASP A 40 -4.86 5.48 -13.47
CA ASP A 40 -3.94 5.57 -12.32
C ASP A 40 -4.32 4.57 -11.22
N VAL A 41 -5.62 4.45 -10.93
CA VAL A 41 -6.16 3.50 -9.95
C VAL A 41 -5.89 2.06 -10.43
N LEU A 42 -6.11 1.80 -11.71
CA LEU A 42 -5.89 0.49 -12.31
C LEU A 42 -4.40 0.11 -12.25
N ASP A 43 -3.49 1.05 -12.45
CA ASP A 43 -2.06 0.77 -12.39
C ASP A 43 -1.60 0.40 -10.98
N VAL A 44 -2.10 1.07 -9.94
CA VAL A 44 -1.84 0.66 -8.55
C VAL A 44 -2.35 -0.77 -8.31
N VAL A 45 -3.54 -1.09 -8.78
CA VAL A 45 -4.13 -2.43 -8.63
C VAL A 45 -3.29 -3.48 -9.39
N LYS A 46 -2.85 -3.17 -10.61
CA LYS A 46 -1.92 -4.02 -11.36
C LYS A 46 -0.63 -4.24 -10.57
N TYR A 47 -0.04 -3.18 -10.00
CA TYR A 47 1.19 -3.30 -9.20
C TYR A 47 1.00 -4.25 -8.00
N LEU A 48 -0.10 -4.11 -7.25
CA LEU A 48 -0.41 -5.02 -6.14
C LEU A 48 -0.52 -6.49 -6.61
N TYR A 49 -1.15 -6.71 -7.76
CA TYR A 49 -1.30 -8.04 -8.34
C TYR A 49 0.03 -8.61 -8.87
N THR A 50 0.73 -7.88 -9.73
CA THR A 50 1.89 -8.36 -10.48
C THR A 50 3.18 -8.31 -9.67
N ASN A 51 3.39 -7.24 -8.92
CA ASN A 51 4.64 -6.98 -8.19
C ASN A 51 4.55 -7.45 -6.74
N CYS A 52 3.42 -7.20 -6.06
CA CYS A 52 3.23 -7.62 -4.67
C CYS A 52 2.68 -9.06 -4.53
N LYS A 53 2.34 -9.73 -5.65
CA LYS A 53 1.80 -11.11 -5.68
C LYS A 53 0.54 -11.28 -4.82
N MET A 54 -0.25 -10.22 -4.71
CA MET A 54 -1.54 -10.24 -4.02
C MET A 54 -2.62 -10.74 -4.97
N ASP A 55 -3.53 -11.58 -4.49
CA ASP A 55 -4.71 -11.96 -5.25
C ASP A 55 -5.82 -10.90 -5.11
N MET A 56 -6.88 -11.01 -5.92
CA MET A 56 -7.98 -10.04 -5.87
C MET A 56 -8.68 -9.97 -4.49
N PRO A 57 -8.90 -11.09 -3.76
CA PRO A 57 -9.38 -11.04 -2.39
C PRO A 57 -8.49 -10.23 -1.43
N ASP A 58 -7.16 -10.42 -1.46
CA ASP A 58 -6.22 -9.67 -0.65
C ASP A 58 -6.21 -8.18 -1.02
N ILE A 59 -6.23 -7.86 -2.33
CA ILE A 59 -6.29 -6.48 -2.83
C ILE A 59 -7.60 -5.80 -2.38
N LYS A 60 -8.74 -6.48 -2.53
CA LYS A 60 -10.03 -5.99 -2.05
C LYS A 60 -9.95 -5.67 -0.56
N LYS A 61 -9.45 -6.62 0.25
CA LYS A 61 -9.29 -6.42 1.71
C LYS A 61 -8.40 -5.23 2.03
N LEU A 62 -7.29 -5.05 1.32
CA LEU A 62 -6.39 -3.91 1.50
C LEU A 62 -7.07 -2.59 1.18
N ILE A 63 -7.78 -2.48 0.06
CA ILE A 63 -8.51 -1.27 -0.35
C ILE A 63 -9.60 -0.93 0.68
N LEU A 64 -10.35 -1.92 1.15
CA LEU A 64 -11.37 -1.72 2.18
C LEU A 64 -10.75 -1.29 3.51
N LYS A 65 -9.55 -1.76 3.85
CA LYS A 65 -8.84 -1.34 5.06
C LYS A 65 -8.27 0.08 4.91
N ASN A 66 -7.62 0.38 3.79
CA ASN A 66 -7.03 1.68 3.47
C ASN A 66 -7.30 2.11 2.02
N PRO A 67 -8.38 2.88 1.77
CA PRO A 67 -8.69 3.37 0.44
C PRO A 67 -7.64 4.33 -0.16
N PHE A 68 -6.76 4.91 0.66
CA PHE A 68 -5.71 5.82 0.19
C PHE A 68 -4.60 5.09 -0.59
N VAL A 69 -4.50 3.77 -0.47
CA VAL A 69 -3.54 2.97 -1.26
C VAL A 69 -3.71 3.22 -2.76
N LEU A 70 -4.94 3.49 -3.22
CA LEU A 70 -5.27 3.75 -4.62
C LEU A 70 -4.77 5.11 -5.15
N ASN A 71 -4.30 5.99 -4.27
CA ASN A 71 -3.77 7.31 -4.62
C ASN A 71 -2.24 7.34 -4.57
N GLU A 72 -1.59 6.21 -4.29
CA GLU A 72 -0.15 6.20 -4.08
C GLU A 72 0.62 6.47 -5.37
N SER A 73 1.61 7.36 -5.28
CA SER A 73 2.46 7.65 -6.42
C SER A 73 3.45 6.52 -6.67
N PHE A 74 3.62 6.10 -7.93
CA PHE A 74 4.65 5.12 -8.30
C PHE A 74 6.07 5.53 -7.92
N SER A 75 6.37 6.84 -7.92
CA SER A 75 7.67 7.33 -7.44
C SER A 75 7.92 6.95 -5.97
N ARG A 76 6.91 7.11 -5.10
CA ARG A 76 6.98 6.70 -3.69
C ARG A 76 7.06 5.19 -3.56
N ILE A 77 6.18 4.45 -4.24
CA ILE A 77 6.15 2.98 -4.21
C ILE A 77 7.52 2.41 -4.58
N ASN A 78 8.10 2.86 -5.70
CA ASN A 78 9.41 2.39 -6.16
C ASN A 78 10.53 2.73 -5.18
N ALA A 79 10.50 3.92 -4.56
CA ALA A 79 11.47 4.31 -3.54
C ALA A 79 11.37 3.42 -2.30
N LEU A 80 10.16 3.17 -1.79
CA LEU A 80 9.92 2.28 -0.65
C LEU A 80 10.37 0.85 -0.96
N GLU A 81 9.95 0.30 -2.10
CA GLU A 81 10.35 -1.04 -2.53
C GLU A 81 11.87 -1.18 -2.60
N SER A 82 12.57 -0.18 -3.16
CA SER A 82 14.04 -0.20 -3.21
C SER A 82 14.66 -0.21 -1.82
N ILE A 83 14.09 0.54 -0.87
CA ILE A 83 14.61 0.60 0.51
C ILE A 83 14.33 -0.72 1.23
N TYR A 84 13.13 -1.28 1.11
CA TYR A 84 12.77 -2.58 1.69
C TYR A 84 13.69 -3.71 1.21
N LYS A 85 14.05 -3.71 -0.08
CA LYS A 85 15.01 -4.66 -0.65
C LYS A 85 16.40 -4.57 -0.01
N THR A 86 16.84 -3.40 0.46
CA THR A 86 18.16 -3.27 1.12
C THR A 86 18.27 -4.09 2.40
N VAL A 87 17.14 -4.40 3.04
CA VAL A 87 17.06 -5.24 4.24
C VAL A 87 16.48 -6.63 3.96
N GLY A 88 16.23 -6.98 2.69
CA GLY A 88 15.71 -8.31 2.31
C GLY A 88 14.20 -8.47 2.46
N ILE A 89 13.42 -7.38 2.51
CA ILE A 89 11.96 -7.43 2.39
C ILE A 89 11.61 -7.41 0.90
N GLU A 90 11.40 -8.59 0.33
CA GLU A 90 10.99 -8.80 -1.06
C GLU A 90 10.01 -9.98 -1.19
N ASN A 91 9.37 -10.12 -2.35
CA ASN A 91 8.46 -11.23 -2.66
C ASN A 91 7.41 -11.46 -1.54
N GLU A 92 7.37 -12.66 -0.96
CA GLU A 92 6.43 -13.02 0.11
C GLU A 92 6.56 -12.14 1.36
N LYS A 93 7.78 -11.73 1.75
CA LYS A 93 7.96 -10.82 2.89
C LYS A 93 7.32 -9.46 2.62
N TYR A 94 7.41 -8.97 1.39
CA TYR A 94 6.78 -7.72 0.98
C TYR A 94 5.25 -7.82 0.95
N LYS A 95 4.71 -8.94 0.44
CA LYS A 95 3.29 -9.25 0.53
C LYS A 95 2.78 -9.27 1.97
N VAL A 96 3.49 -9.97 2.86
CA VAL A 96 3.14 -10.07 4.29
C VAL A 96 3.15 -8.69 4.95
N LEU A 97 4.18 -7.87 4.65
CA LEU A 97 4.26 -6.50 5.16
C LEU A 97 3.02 -5.67 4.76
N ILE A 98 2.66 -5.67 3.47
CA ILE A 98 1.51 -4.89 2.97
C ILE A 98 0.19 -5.39 3.57
N ASN A 99 0.02 -6.70 3.71
CA ASN A 99 -1.18 -7.30 4.30
C ASN A 99 -1.35 -6.95 5.79
N ASN A 100 -0.24 -6.99 6.54
CA ASN A 100 -0.25 -6.66 7.97
C ASN A 100 -0.38 -5.15 8.19
N PHE A 101 0.21 -4.36 7.29
CA PHE A 101 0.32 -2.93 7.42
C PHE A 101 -0.10 -2.21 6.14
N ASP A 102 -1.33 -1.73 6.18
CA ASP A 102 -2.07 -1.11 5.08
C ASP A 102 -1.51 0.25 4.64
N LYS A 103 -0.58 0.81 5.42
CA LYS A 103 0.15 2.04 5.07
C LYS A 103 1.59 1.76 4.62
N ALA A 104 1.98 0.51 4.39
CA ALA A 104 3.34 0.15 3.96
C ALA A 104 3.78 0.89 2.70
N LEU A 105 2.85 1.16 1.77
CA LEU A 105 3.11 1.89 0.53
C LEU A 105 3.02 3.42 0.68
N SER A 106 2.53 3.89 1.82
CA SER A 106 2.26 5.31 2.11
C SER A 106 3.31 5.95 3.03
N ILE A 107 4.28 5.17 3.53
CA ILE A 107 5.31 5.68 4.44
C ILE A 107 6.17 6.72 3.70
N ASN A 108 6.71 7.68 4.45
CA ASN A 108 7.77 8.53 3.92
C ASN A 108 9.05 7.68 3.69
N PRO A 109 9.58 7.58 2.46
CA PRO A 109 10.80 6.81 2.19
C PRO A 109 11.98 7.22 3.06
N GLN A 110 12.12 8.52 3.38
CA GLN A 110 13.19 9.01 4.25
C GLN A 110 13.05 8.46 5.67
N ASN A 111 11.85 8.42 6.23
CA ASN A 111 11.61 7.91 7.58
C ASN A 111 11.96 6.41 7.67
N LEU A 112 11.62 5.64 6.64
CA LEU A 112 11.99 4.23 6.54
C LEU A 112 13.52 4.05 6.49
N ALA A 113 14.19 4.80 5.61
CA ALA A 113 15.65 4.76 5.48
C ALA A 113 16.36 5.16 6.78
N ASP A 114 15.90 6.20 7.45
CA ASP A 114 16.46 6.67 8.72
C ASP A 114 16.27 5.64 9.84
N SER A 115 15.10 5.00 9.93
CA SER A 115 14.85 3.94 10.90
C SER A 115 15.73 2.71 10.64
N ILE A 116 15.91 2.28 9.39
CA ILE A 116 16.83 1.19 9.03
C ILE A 116 18.27 1.55 9.44
N ASN A 117 18.73 2.76 9.11
CA ASN A 117 20.07 3.22 9.47
C ASN A 117 20.30 3.24 10.99
N VAL A 118 19.28 3.62 11.78
CA VAL A 118 19.36 3.59 13.25
C VAL A 118 19.51 2.16 13.76
N LEU A 119 18.74 1.20 13.23
CA LEU A 119 18.81 -0.20 13.65
C LEU A 119 20.16 -0.84 13.27
N GLN A 120 20.69 -0.52 12.09
CA GLN A 120 22.02 -0.98 11.68
C GLN A 120 23.11 -0.43 12.62
N LYS A 121 23.02 0.84 13.02
CA LYS A 121 23.95 1.44 14.01
C LYS A 121 23.85 0.81 15.39
N GLN A 122 22.71 0.20 15.73
CA GLN A 122 22.52 -0.57 16.96
C GLN A 122 23.05 -2.01 16.85
N GLY A 123 23.57 -2.41 15.68
CA GLY A 123 24.19 -3.72 15.44
C GLY A 123 23.21 -4.79 14.98
N TYR A 124 21.97 -4.43 14.62
CA TYR A 124 21.07 -5.39 13.98
C TYR A 124 21.50 -5.65 12.53
N ASP A 125 21.50 -6.91 12.13
CA ASP A 125 21.68 -7.29 10.74
C ASP A 125 20.38 -7.06 9.93
N ASN A 126 20.51 -7.15 8.60
CA ASN A 126 19.39 -6.88 7.69
C ASN A 126 18.22 -7.85 7.88
N GLU A 127 18.49 -9.12 8.16
CA GLU A 127 17.45 -10.14 8.37
C GLU A 127 16.63 -9.79 9.61
N LYS A 128 17.29 -9.47 10.73
CA LYS A 128 16.61 -9.06 11.95
C LYS A 128 15.83 -7.76 11.79
N ILE A 129 16.38 -6.81 11.02
CA ILE A 129 15.67 -5.55 10.69
C ILE A 129 14.40 -5.83 9.89
N ALA A 130 14.48 -6.71 8.88
CA ALA A 130 13.31 -7.09 8.10
C ALA A 130 12.19 -7.66 8.97
N ASP A 131 12.55 -8.60 9.86
CA ASP A 131 11.59 -9.22 10.76
C ASP A 131 10.97 -8.20 11.72
N LEU A 132 11.77 -7.28 12.27
CA LEU A 132 11.26 -6.20 13.12
C LEU A 132 10.28 -5.27 12.40
N ILE A 133 10.54 -4.93 11.13
CA ILE A 133 9.65 -4.09 10.32
C ILE A 133 8.35 -4.84 9.98
N ILE A 134 8.41 -6.13 9.69
CA ILE A 134 7.24 -6.95 9.37
C ILE A 134 6.36 -7.16 10.61
N GLU A 135 6.98 -7.45 11.76
CA GLU A 135 6.28 -7.69 13.04
C GLU A 135 5.76 -6.40 13.66
N ASN A 136 6.52 -5.30 13.56
CA ASN A 136 6.16 -4.00 14.11
C ASN A 136 6.46 -2.85 13.13
N PRO A 137 5.62 -2.66 12.10
CA PRO A 137 5.84 -1.65 11.06
C PRO A 137 5.70 -0.21 11.56
N TYR A 138 5.19 0.00 12.78
CA TYR A 138 5.15 1.33 13.38
C TYR A 138 6.54 1.86 13.77
N LEU A 139 7.57 1.01 13.80
CA LEU A 139 8.97 1.42 14.02
C LEU A 139 9.51 2.38 12.94
N VAL A 140 8.89 2.39 11.76
CA VAL A 140 9.33 3.17 10.60
C VAL A 140 8.39 4.33 10.27
N ILE A 141 7.34 4.54 11.08
CA ILE A 141 6.41 5.67 10.97
C ILE A 141 6.82 6.69 12.04
N LYS A 142 7.52 7.74 11.62
CA LYS A 142 7.81 8.91 12.46
C LYS A 142 7.00 10.11 11.98
#